data_AF-A0A662F4Z3-F1
#
_entry.id   AF-A0A662F4Z3-F1
#
_cell.length_a   1.000
_cell.length_b   1.000
_cell.length_c   1.000
_cell.angle_alpha   90.00
_cell.angle_beta   90.00
_cell.angle_gamma   90.00
#
_symmetry.space_group_name_H-M   'P 1'
#
loop_
_entity.id
_entity.type
_entity.pdbx_description
1 polymer ?
#
loop_
_entity_poly.entity_id
_entity_poly.type
_entity_poly.pdbx_seq_one_letter_code
_entity_poly.pdbx_strand_id
1 'polypeptide(L)'
;MKRFGLRTLVALSGVVLLFSLIAGAYTTAQLEDIASNELIPEISTAAGMALADSYAQSKTVAELEALAANGRTIGLRTAASKALEILYRDKTEDELMAIAGGDQPEMIRAAAVNPLVTYLIAKKADELKAMAADTSKTHEVRLAAARAYYFISRRSLKAADLEEQAVTNDSDELAYAAGEVLAGFYLSFNPKTQAELEDLALNGESAGLRIAGAIALSSKLIESDLTAQDLEKVLVAGHGVKSTEYLYAYEVALANRYGK
;
A
#
# COMPACT_ATOMS: atom_id res chain seq x y z
N MET A 1 -25.59 35.15 -26.30
CA MET A 1 -25.76 33.96 -25.45
C MET A 1 -24.65 32.95 -25.74
N LYS A 2 -23.61 32.88 -24.90
CA LYS A 2 -22.74 31.71 -24.77
C LYS A 2 -22.39 31.61 -23.28
N ARG A 3 -23.10 30.71 -22.58
CA ARG A 3 -22.97 30.43 -21.13
C ARG A 3 -21.69 29.62 -20.85
N PHE A 4 -20.53 30.19 -21.14
CA PHE A 4 -19.22 29.57 -20.88
C PHE A 4 -18.54 30.05 -19.58
N GLY A 5 -19.27 30.76 -18.71
CA GLY A 5 -18.68 31.55 -17.63
C GLY A 5 -19.04 31.16 -16.20
N LEU A 6 -19.55 29.97 -15.92
CA LEU A 6 -19.88 29.59 -14.53
C LEU A 6 -19.57 28.14 -14.16
N ARG A 7 -19.72 27.17 -15.07
CA ARG A 7 -19.46 25.75 -14.75
C ARG A 7 -17.97 25.40 -14.64
N THR A 8 -17.12 26.02 -15.45
CA THR A 8 -15.66 25.80 -15.39
C THR A 8 -15.02 26.56 -14.23
N LEU A 9 -15.60 27.69 -13.83
CA LEU A 9 -15.14 28.45 -12.65
C LEU A 9 -15.56 27.74 -11.35
N VAL A 10 -16.77 27.16 -11.31
CA VAL A 10 -17.24 26.33 -10.18
C VAL A 10 -16.49 25.00 -10.09
N ALA A 11 -16.01 24.45 -11.22
CA ALA A 11 -15.15 23.27 -11.21
C ALA A 11 -13.73 23.58 -10.68
N LEU A 12 -13.21 24.81 -10.81
CA LEU A 12 -11.93 25.20 -10.22
C LEU A 12 -12.05 25.75 -8.79
N SER A 13 -13.17 26.38 -8.43
CA SER A 13 -13.42 26.81 -7.05
C SER A 13 -13.92 25.68 -6.15
N GLY A 14 -14.33 24.54 -6.71
CA GLY A 14 -14.61 23.30 -5.99
C GLY A 14 -13.36 22.44 -5.70
N VAL A 15 -12.21 22.77 -6.31
CA VAL A 15 -10.93 22.04 -6.13
C VAL A 15 -10.22 22.41 -4.82
N VAL A 16 -10.73 23.39 -4.06
CA VAL A 16 -10.12 23.87 -2.81
C VAL A 16 -11.10 23.75 -1.65
N LEU A 17 -11.74 22.60 -1.52
CA LEU A 17 -12.05 22.07 -0.19
C LEU A 17 -11.10 20.89 0.07
N LEU A 18 -9.78 21.18 0.06
CA LEU A 18 -8.84 20.47 0.94
C LEU A 18 -9.55 20.37 2.29
N PHE A 19 -9.82 19.16 2.78
CA PHE A 19 -10.65 18.88 3.94
C PHE A 19 -10.05 19.59 5.16
N SER A 20 -10.44 20.86 5.35
CA SER A 20 -9.78 21.78 6.28
C SER A 20 -10.43 21.62 7.65
N LEU A 21 -10.21 20.44 8.24
CA LEU A 21 -10.53 20.20 9.63
C LEU A 21 -9.29 20.44 10.46
N ILE A 22 -9.16 21.71 10.84
CA ILE A 22 -8.27 22.13 11.91
C ILE A 22 -8.86 21.52 13.21
N ALA A 23 -8.18 20.49 13.73
CA ALA A 23 -8.30 19.94 15.08
C ALA A 23 -9.39 18.89 15.41
N GLY A 24 -9.76 18.01 14.47
CA GLY A 24 -10.58 16.81 14.78
C GLY A 24 -10.16 15.59 13.97
N ALA A 25 -10.27 14.39 14.57
CA ALA A 25 -10.10 13.12 13.87
C ALA A 25 -11.12 12.99 12.72
N TYR A 26 -10.72 12.40 11.61
CA TYR A 26 -11.65 12.15 10.50
C TYR A 26 -12.67 11.07 10.89
N THR A 27 -13.95 11.36 10.68
CA THR A 27 -15.02 10.39 10.94
C THR A 27 -15.11 9.35 9.82
N THR A 28 -15.64 8.16 10.11
CA THR A 28 -15.91 7.11 9.10
C THR A 28 -16.69 7.68 7.92
N ALA A 29 -17.75 8.47 8.17
CA ALA A 29 -18.57 9.05 7.10
C ALA A 29 -17.79 10.03 6.20
N GLN A 30 -16.85 10.80 6.75
CA GLN A 30 -15.99 11.68 5.97
C GLN A 30 -15.00 10.89 5.12
N LEU A 31 -14.42 9.82 5.67
CA LEU A 31 -13.52 8.95 4.92
C LEU A 31 -14.25 8.18 3.83
N GLU A 32 -15.49 7.74 4.08
CA GLU A 32 -16.35 7.13 3.06
C GLU A 32 -16.68 8.11 1.93
N ASP A 33 -16.90 9.39 2.25
CA ASP A 33 -17.12 10.45 1.26
C ASP A 33 -15.86 10.66 0.39
N ILE A 34 -14.67 10.76 1.00
CA ILE A 34 -13.38 10.87 0.30
C ILE A 34 -13.13 9.64 -0.58
N ALA A 35 -13.30 8.44 -0.03
CA ALA A 35 -13.09 7.20 -0.74
C ALA A 35 -14.07 7.07 -1.92
N SER A 36 -15.33 7.49 -1.75
CA SER A 36 -16.37 7.38 -2.79
C SER A 36 -16.30 8.45 -3.86
N ASN A 37 -15.80 9.64 -3.54
CA ASN A 37 -15.69 10.79 -4.45
C ASN A 37 -14.23 11.01 -4.89
N GLU A 38 -13.67 9.99 -5.55
CA GLU A 38 -12.30 9.97 -6.04
C GLU A 38 -12.03 11.13 -7.03
N LEU A 39 -11.23 12.10 -6.58
CA LEU A 39 -10.64 13.12 -7.45
C LEU A 39 -9.18 12.78 -7.79
N ILE A 40 -8.43 12.31 -6.79
CA ILE A 40 -7.07 11.81 -6.91
C ILE A 40 -7.08 10.37 -6.34
N PRO A 41 -6.71 9.34 -7.13
CA PRO A 41 -6.72 7.95 -6.70
C PRO A 41 -5.95 7.72 -5.40
N GLU A 42 -4.78 8.33 -5.22
CA GLU A 42 -3.93 8.16 -4.05
C GLU A 42 -4.59 8.68 -2.76
N ILE A 43 -5.33 9.79 -2.83
CA ILE A 43 -6.09 10.33 -1.69
C ILE A 43 -7.27 9.40 -1.35
N SER A 44 -7.96 8.90 -2.38
CA SER A 44 -9.06 7.94 -2.20
C SER A 44 -8.56 6.63 -1.58
N THR A 45 -7.41 6.13 -2.03
CA THR A 45 -6.74 4.95 -1.47
C THR A 45 -6.34 5.18 -0.01
N ALA A 46 -5.75 6.34 0.33
CA ALA A 46 -5.40 6.68 1.71
C ALA A 46 -6.63 6.67 2.65
N ALA A 47 -7.76 7.25 2.21
CA ALA A 47 -9.02 7.17 2.94
C ALA A 47 -9.51 5.71 3.05
N GLY A 48 -9.37 4.93 1.98
CA GLY A 48 -9.68 3.51 1.98
C GLY A 48 -8.88 2.71 3.00
N MET A 49 -7.56 2.93 3.09
CA MET A 49 -6.70 2.32 4.09
C MET A 49 -7.15 2.67 5.52
N ALA A 50 -7.51 3.93 5.78
CA ALA A 50 -7.99 4.39 7.08
C ALA A 50 -9.36 3.81 7.47
N LEU A 51 -10.18 3.39 6.50
CA LEU A 51 -11.50 2.76 6.74
C LEU A 51 -11.44 1.27 7.12
N ALA A 52 -10.28 0.62 6.94
CA ALA A 52 -10.15 -0.84 7.01
C ALA A 52 -10.73 -1.45 8.30
N ASP A 53 -10.35 -0.92 9.47
CA ASP A 53 -10.82 -1.44 10.76
C ASP A 53 -12.34 -1.24 10.94
N SER A 54 -12.86 -0.07 10.55
CA SER A 54 -14.29 0.22 10.63
C SER A 54 -15.10 -0.71 9.73
N TYR A 55 -14.59 -0.99 8.52
CA TYR A 55 -15.22 -1.92 7.59
C TYR A 55 -15.16 -3.37 8.08
N ALA A 56 -14.04 -3.81 8.64
CA ALA A 56 -13.90 -5.15 9.22
C ALA A 56 -14.87 -5.38 10.39
N GLN A 57 -15.21 -4.34 11.16
CA GLN A 57 -16.15 -4.43 12.28
C GLN A 57 -17.62 -4.35 11.87
N SER A 58 -17.94 -3.66 10.77
CA SER A 58 -19.31 -3.30 10.42
C SER A 58 -19.89 -4.01 9.21
N LYS A 59 -19.06 -4.68 8.39
CA LYS A 59 -19.48 -5.36 7.16
C LYS A 59 -19.16 -6.85 7.21
N THR A 60 -19.97 -7.63 6.52
CA THR A 60 -19.75 -9.07 6.33
C THR A 60 -18.67 -9.33 5.28
N VAL A 61 -18.07 -10.52 5.30
CA VAL A 61 -17.09 -10.95 4.27
C VAL A 61 -17.68 -10.84 2.86
N ALA A 62 -18.93 -11.27 2.65
CA ALA A 62 -19.57 -11.22 1.34
C ALA A 62 -19.77 -9.79 0.83
N GLU A 63 -20.14 -8.84 1.71
CA GLU A 63 -20.22 -7.43 1.34
C GLU A 63 -18.85 -6.88 0.96
N LEU A 64 -17.82 -7.21 1.75
CA LEU A 64 -16.45 -6.76 1.49
C LEU A 64 -15.89 -7.36 0.19
N GLU A 65 -16.13 -8.63 -0.11
CA GLU A 65 -15.76 -9.23 -1.39
C GLU A 65 -16.45 -8.52 -2.56
N ALA A 66 -17.75 -8.23 -2.43
CA ALA A 66 -18.48 -7.48 -3.46
C ALA A 66 -17.91 -6.06 -3.67
N LEU A 67 -17.56 -5.36 -2.58
CA LEU A 67 -16.93 -4.04 -2.63
C LEU A 67 -15.50 -4.09 -3.18
N ALA A 68 -14.69 -5.09 -2.81
CA ALA A 68 -13.32 -5.26 -3.31
C ALA A 68 -13.32 -5.54 -4.82
N ALA A 69 -14.29 -6.32 -5.30
CA ALA A 69 -14.44 -6.65 -6.72
C ALA A 69 -15.04 -5.50 -7.55
N ASN A 70 -16.08 -4.84 -7.04
CA ASN A 70 -16.94 -3.96 -7.84
C ASN A 70 -17.11 -2.53 -7.28
N GLY A 71 -16.39 -2.18 -6.21
CA GLY A 71 -16.38 -0.83 -5.66
C GLY A 71 -16.04 0.19 -6.74
N ARG A 72 -16.79 1.29 -6.83
CA ARG A 72 -16.68 2.26 -7.93
C ARG A 72 -15.28 2.88 -8.03
N THR A 73 -14.67 3.19 -6.89
CA THR A 73 -13.38 3.88 -6.75
C THR A 73 -12.32 2.94 -6.22
N ILE A 74 -11.03 3.28 -6.41
CA ILE A 74 -9.96 2.49 -5.81
C ILE A 74 -10.01 2.56 -4.28
N GLY A 75 -10.38 3.70 -3.68
CA GLY A 75 -10.51 3.83 -2.23
C GLY A 75 -11.49 2.86 -1.60
N LEU A 76 -12.67 2.67 -2.22
CA LEU A 76 -13.66 1.69 -1.74
C LEU A 76 -13.16 0.25 -1.86
N ARG A 77 -12.49 -0.07 -2.97
CA ARG A 77 -11.89 -1.40 -3.17
C ARG A 77 -10.76 -1.65 -2.18
N THR A 78 -9.93 -0.65 -1.88
CA THR A 78 -8.84 -0.70 -0.89
C THR A 78 -9.38 -0.88 0.52
N ALA A 79 -10.41 -0.12 0.93
CA ALA A 79 -11.06 -0.29 2.22
C ALA A 79 -11.55 -1.71 2.42
N ALA A 80 -12.22 -2.25 1.40
CA ALA A 80 -12.74 -3.60 1.45
C ALA A 80 -11.65 -4.67 1.47
N SER A 81 -10.62 -4.54 0.61
CA SER A 81 -9.48 -5.45 0.58
C SER A 81 -8.72 -5.49 1.91
N LYS A 82 -8.47 -4.32 2.51
CA LYS A 82 -7.79 -4.23 3.81
C LYS A 82 -8.63 -4.75 4.96
N ALA A 83 -9.95 -4.55 4.92
CA ALA A 83 -10.86 -5.18 5.87
C ALA A 83 -10.89 -6.70 5.73
N LEU A 84 -10.90 -7.23 4.49
CA LEU A 84 -10.77 -8.67 4.23
C LEU A 84 -9.44 -9.21 4.76
N GLU A 85 -8.33 -8.48 4.60
CA GLU A 85 -7.03 -8.88 5.15
C GLU A 85 -7.08 -9.12 6.66
N ILE A 86 -7.84 -8.30 7.40
CA ILE A 86 -8.07 -8.47 8.84
C ILE A 86 -8.91 -9.73 9.11
N LEU A 87 -10.03 -9.90 8.42
CA LEU A 87 -10.95 -11.01 8.62
C LEU A 87 -10.38 -12.36 8.16
N TYR A 88 -9.47 -12.35 7.18
CA TYR A 88 -8.81 -13.53 6.65
C TYR A 88 -7.75 -14.11 7.59
N ARG A 89 -7.39 -13.41 8.68
CA ARG A 89 -6.48 -13.95 9.71
C ARG A 89 -7.02 -15.21 10.38
N ASP A 90 -8.33 -15.40 10.38
CA ASP A 90 -8.99 -16.58 10.96
C ASP A 90 -9.12 -17.75 9.95
N LYS A 91 -8.68 -17.58 8.70
CA LYS A 91 -8.70 -18.63 7.66
C LYS A 91 -7.53 -19.59 7.79
N THR A 92 -7.76 -20.81 7.29
CA THR A 92 -6.73 -21.85 7.18
C THR A 92 -5.75 -21.57 6.04
N GLU A 93 -4.57 -22.22 6.05
CA GLU A 93 -3.60 -22.14 4.94
C GLU A 93 -4.25 -22.53 3.60
N ASP A 94 -5.02 -23.62 3.56
CA ASP A 94 -5.67 -24.10 2.34
C ASP A 94 -6.67 -23.08 1.77
N GLU A 95 -7.47 -22.45 2.64
CA GLU A 95 -8.40 -21.39 2.21
C GLU A 95 -7.64 -20.16 1.68
N LEU A 96 -6.56 -19.75 2.34
CA LEU A 96 -5.77 -18.60 1.92
C LEU A 96 -5.03 -18.86 0.61
N MET A 97 -4.50 -20.08 0.42
CA MET A 97 -3.91 -20.52 -0.83
C MET A 97 -4.94 -20.56 -1.97
N ALA A 98 -6.16 -21.02 -1.69
CA ALA A 98 -7.24 -21.01 -2.67
C ALA A 98 -7.67 -19.58 -3.07
N ILE A 99 -7.71 -18.65 -2.11
CA ILE A 99 -8.02 -17.24 -2.38
C ILE A 99 -6.87 -16.59 -3.18
N ALA A 100 -5.63 -16.65 -2.68
CA ALA A 100 -4.49 -16.00 -3.30
C ALA A 100 -4.13 -16.59 -4.67
N GLY A 101 -4.27 -17.91 -4.84
CA GLY A 101 -3.92 -18.66 -6.05
C GLY A 101 -5.07 -18.86 -7.05
N GLY A 102 -6.29 -18.47 -6.69
CA GLY A 102 -7.49 -18.71 -7.49
C GLY A 102 -7.77 -17.64 -8.56
N ASP A 103 -8.98 -17.69 -9.12
CA ASP A 103 -9.48 -16.78 -10.15
C ASP A 103 -10.25 -15.56 -9.60
N GLN A 104 -10.21 -15.38 -8.28
CA GLN A 104 -10.83 -14.24 -7.60
C GLN A 104 -10.27 -12.90 -8.13
N PRO A 105 -11.03 -11.81 -8.08
CA PRO A 105 -10.54 -10.45 -8.37
C PRO A 105 -9.28 -10.10 -7.57
N GLU A 106 -8.38 -9.33 -8.19
CA GLU A 106 -7.06 -8.98 -7.64
C GLU A 106 -7.11 -8.45 -6.20
N MET A 107 -8.04 -7.52 -5.90
CA MET A 107 -8.18 -6.94 -4.56
C MET A 107 -8.61 -7.97 -3.49
N ILE A 108 -9.29 -9.05 -3.89
CA ILE A 108 -9.63 -10.15 -2.97
C ILE A 108 -8.42 -11.07 -2.78
N ARG A 109 -7.69 -11.38 -3.86
CA ARG A 109 -6.45 -12.18 -3.77
C ARG A 109 -5.40 -11.47 -2.90
N ALA A 110 -5.24 -10.16 -3.08
CA ALA A 110 -4.28 -9.33 -2.35
C ALA A 110 -4.53 -9.35 -0.83
N ALA A 111 -5.80 -9.42 -0.40
CA ALA A 111 -6.17 -9.52 1.00
C ALA A 111 -5.66 -10.79 1.69
N ALA A 112 -5.42 -11.87 0.93
CA ALA A 112 -4.90 -13.12 1.47
C ALA A 112 -3.38 -13.13 1.67
N VAL A 113 -2.62 -12.19 1.08
CA VAL A 113 -1.15 -12.19 1.10
C VAL A 113 -0.59 -12.19 2.52
N ASN A 114 -0.96 -11.20 3.34
CA ASN A 114 -0.40 -11.05 4.68
C ASN A 114 -0.82 -12.18 5.65
N PRO A 115 -2.09 -12.60 5.70
CA PRO A 115 -2.48 -13.79 6.45
C PRO A 115 -1.73 -15.06 6.00
N LEU A 116 -1.50 -15.24 4.70
CA LEU A 116 -0.80 -16.41 4.16
C LEU A 116 0.67 -16.46 4.61
N VAL A 117 1.34 -15.30 4.70
CA VAL A 117 2.73 -15.23 5.21
C VAL A 117 2.85 -15.92 6.58
N THR A 118 1.86 -15.78 7.47
CA THR A 118 1.89 -16.38 8.82
C THR A 118 2.01 -17.92 8.78
N TYR A 119 1.46 -18.57 7.77
CA TYR A 119 1.63 -20.02 7.58
C TYR A 119 2.94 -20.34 6.85
N LEU A 120 3.26 -19.58 5.81
CA LEU A 120 4.43 -19.83 4.97
C LEU A 120 5.77 -19.71 5.73
N ILE A 121 5.85 -18.92 6.81
CA ILE A 121 7.07 -18.83 7.63
C ILE A 121 7.46 -20.15 8.33
N ALA A 122 6.59 -21.15 8.35
CA ALA A 122 6.92 -22.50 8.84
C ALA A 122 7.67 -23.36 7.80
N LYS A 123 7.69 -22.94 6.53
CA LYS A 123 8.37 -23.65 5.43
C LYS A 123 9.87 -23.37 5.39
N LYS A 124 10.60 -24.16 4.61
CA LYS A 124 12.05 -23.98 4.42
C LYS A 124 12.34 -22.82 3.46
N ALA A 125 13.47 -22.14 3.66
CA ALA A 125 13.89 -21.02 2.83
C ALA A 125 13.95 -21.37 1.34
N ASP A 126 14.53 -22.52 0.97
CA ASP A 126 14.61 -22.95 -0.44
C ASP A 126 13.24 -23.20 -1.06
N GLU A 127 12.28 -23.74 -0.29
CA GLU A 127 10.90 -23.95 -0.75
C GLU A 127 10.21 -22.61 -1.01
N LEU A 128 10.38 -21.64 -0.12
CA LEU A 128 9.79 -20.30 -0.26
C LEU A 128 10.39 -19.53 -1.44
N LYS A 129 11.71 -19.61 -1.62
CA LYS A 129 12.40 -18.97 -2.74
C LYS A 129 11.95 -19.59 -4.08
N ALA A 130 11.83 -20.91 -4.15
CA ALA A 130 11.30 -21.60 -5.33
C ALA A 130 9.84 -21.23 -5.61
N MET A 131 9.01 -21.13 -4.57
CA MET A 131 7.61 -20.71 -4.69
C MET A 131 7.47 -19.28 -5.20
N ALA A 132 8.32 -18.36 -4.75
CA ALA A 132 8.33 -16.97 -5.21
C ALA A 132 8.75 -16.81 -6.69
N ALA A 133 9.63 -17.70 -7.18
CA ALA A 133 10.08 -17.72 -8.57
C ALA A 133 9.18 -18.53 -9.53
N ASP A 134 8.19 -19.26 -9.02
CA ASP A 134 7.32 -20.11 -9.82
C ASP A 134 6.26 -19.29 -10.57
N THR A 135 6.53 -18.97 -11.83
CA THR A 135 5.63 -18.21 -12.72
C THR A 135 4.29 -18.90 -13.02
N SER A 136 4.10 -20.17 -12.64
CA SER A 136 2.78 -20.82 -12.70
C SER A 136 1.84 -20.39 -11.57
N LYS A 137 2.36 -19.72 -10.53
CA LYS A 137 1.59 -19.18 -9.41
C LYS A 137 1.21 -17.73 -9.67
N THR A 138 0.12 -17.31 -9.04
CA THR A 138 -0.31 -15.92 -9.04
C THR A 138 0.73 -15.03 -8.36
N HIS A 139 0.68 -13.74 -8.70
CA HIS A 139 1.51 -12.72 -8.05
C HIS A 139 1.38 -12.76 -6.52
N GLU A 140 0.16 -12.93 -5.99
CA GLU A 140 -0.12 -12.87 -4.56
C GLU A 140 0.50 -14.05 -3.79
N VAL A 141 0.49 -15.27 -4.35
CA VAL A 141 1.17 -16.42 -3.74
C VAL A 141 2.69 -16.24 -3.80
N ARG A 142 3.22 -15.75 -4.92
CA ARG A 142 4.67 -15.47 -5.07
C ARG A 142 5.12 -14.40 -4.07
N LEU A 143 4.32 -13.34 -3.88
CA LEU A 143 4.62 -12.26 -2.95
C LEU A 143 4.57 -12.72 -1.49
N ALA A 144 3.58 -13.52 -1.11
CA ALA A 144 3.52 -14.11 0.22
C ALA A 144 4.74 -15.00 0.50
N ALA A 145 5.16 -15.81 -0.47
CA ALA A 145 6.34 -16.65 -0.36
C ALA A 145 7.64 -15.83 -0.24
N ALA A 146 7.79 -14.78 -1.05
CA ALA A 146 8.94 -13.87 -1.00
C ALA A 146 9.05 -13.18 0.37
N ARG A 147 7.94 -12.62 0.88
CA ARG A 147 7.89 -12.01 2.22
C ARG A 147 8.24 -13.00 3.32
N ALA A 148 7.72 -14.23 3.25
CA ALA A 148 8.05 -15.28 4.21
C ALA A 148 9.53 -15.67 4.15
N TYR A 149 10.12 -15.81 2.95
CA TYR A 149 11.54 -16.11 2.76
C TYR A 149 12.43 -15.06 3.44
N TYR A 150 12.18 -13.78 3.17
CA TYR A 150 12.95 -12.68 3.77
C TYR A 150 12.71 -12.58 5.28
N PHE A 151 11.49 -12.84 5.76
CA PHE A 151 11.20 -12.88 7.19
C PHE A 151 12.03 -13.95 7.90
N ILE A 152 12.04 -15.21 7.44
CA ILE A 152 12.78 -16.28 8.14
C ILE A 152 14.29 -16.14 8.00
N SER A 153 14.76 -15.50 6.93
CA SER A 153 16.19 -15.28 6.65
C SER A 153 16.75 -14.00 7.28
N ARG A 154 15.91 -13.15 7.88
CA ARG A 154 16.27 -11.79 8.31
C ARG A 154 17.52 -11.65 9.17
N ARG A 155 17.88 -12.68 9.95
CA ARG A 155 19.05 -12.65 10.85
C ARG A 155 20.39 -12.73 10.11
N SER A 156 20.42 -13.30 8.92
CA SER A 156 21.64 -13.45 8.13
C SER A 156 21.81 -12.36 7.06
N LEU A 157 20.80 -11.52 6.85
CA LEU A 157 20.81 -10.50 5.80
C LEU A 157 21.63 -9.27 6.20
N LYS A 158 22.30 -8.69 5.22
CA LYS A 158 23.04 -7.42 5.33
C LYS A 158 22.48 -6.41 4.33
N ALA A 159 22.63 -5.13 4.63
CA ALA A 159 22.15 -4.06 3.75
C ALA A 159 22.71 -4.17 2.33
N ALA A 160 24.03 -4.39 2.17
CA ALA A 160 24.65 -4.51 0.84
C ALA A 160 24.07 -5.68 0.02
N ASP A 161 23.86 -6.84 0.65
CA ASP A 161 23.28 -8.01 -0.01
C ASP A 161 21.81 -7.75 -0.40
N LEU A 162 21.08 -6.99 0.42
CA LEU A 162 19.69 -6.60 0.15
C LEU A 162 19.58 -5.54 -0.94
N GLU A 163 20.53 -4.61 -1.03
CA GLU A 163 20.62 -3.63 -2.12
C GLU A 163 20.81 -4.35 -3.46
N GLU A 164 21.73 -5.31 -3.54
CA GLU A 164 21.91 -6.14 -4.74
C GLU A 164 20.64 -6.92 -5.08
N GLN A 165 20.04 -7.58 -4.08
CA GLN A 165 18.82 -8.38 -4.26
C GLN A 165 17.58 -7.56 -4.62
N ALA A 166 17.52 -6.29 -4.22
CA ALA A 166 16.45 -5.36 -4.58
C ALA A 166 16.58 -4.90 -6.04
N VAL A 167 17.77 -4.98 -6.63
CA VAL A 167 18.03 -4.66 -8.04
C VAL A 167 17.83 -5.86 -8.93
N THR A 168 18.43 -7.00 -8.57
CA THR A 168 18.39 -8.24 -9.33
C THR A 168 18.04 -9.41 -8.42
N ASN A 169 17.02 -10.17 -8.80
CA ASN A 169 16.59 -11.36 -8.07
C ASN A 169 15.97 -12.39 -9.01
N ASP A 170 15.67 -13.58 -8.49
CA ASP A 170 15.06 -14.67 -9.26
C ASP A 170 13.59 -14.36 -9.66
N SER A 171 12.97 -13.36 -9.03
CA SER A 171 11.65 -12.83 -9.39
C SER A 171 11.45 -11.40 -8.90
N ASP A 172 10.50 -10.68 -9.50
CA ASP A 172 10.12 -9.32 -9.09
C ASP A 172 9.62 -9.26 -7.64
N GLU A 173 8.91 -10.28 -7.15
CA GLU A 173 8.42 -10.33 -5.77
C GLU A 173 9.55 -10.53 -4.77
N LEU A 174 10.59 -11.30 -5.13
CA LEU A 174 11.78 -11.40 -4.30
C LEU A 174 12.53 -10.06 -4.26
N ALA A 175 12.67 -9.37 -5.40
CA ALA A 175 13.29 -8.05 -5.43
C ALA A 175 12.49 -7.01 -4.62
N TYR A 176 11.15 -7.06 -4.71
CA TYR A 176 10.25 -6.21 -3.94
C TYR A 176 10.38 -6.48 -2.44
N ALA A 177 10.28 -7.74 -2.01
CA ALA A 177 10.41 -8.12 -0.60
C ALA A 177 11.80 -7.86 -0.01
N ALA A 178 12.86 -7.96 -0.83
CA ALA A 178 14.20 -7.51 -0.45
C ALA A 178 14.19 -6.01 -0.11
N GLY A 179 13.54 -5.21 -0.95
CA GLY A 179 13.32 -3.77 -0.74
C GLY A 179 12.55 -3.46 0.54
N GLU A 180 11.49 -4.23 0.84
CA GLU A 180 10.72 -4.09 2.09
C GLU A 180 11.61 -4.28 3.33
N VAL A 181 12.50 -5.27 3.33
CA VAL A 181 13.44 -5.48 4.45
C VAL A 181 14.54 -4.42 4.48
N LEU A 182 15.05 -4.01 3.32
CA LEU A 182 16.07 -2.98 3.19
C LEU A 182 15.61 -1.64 3.78
N ALA A 183 14.33 -1.30 3.65
CA ALA A 183 13.74 -0.10 4.27
C ALA A 183 14.04 -0.02 5.78
N GLY A 184 14.00 -1.15 6.50
CA GLY A 184 14.35 -1.20 7.92
C GLY A 184 15.81 -0.83 8.20
N PHE A 185 16.74 -1.21 7.32
CA PHE A 185 18.14 -0.78 7.44
C PHE A 185 18.30 0.72 7.25
N TYR A 186 17.56 1.31 6.31
CA TYR A 186 17.54 2.76 6.06
C TYR A 186 16.86 3.58 7.17
N LEU A 187 16.21 2.92 8.12
CA LEU A 187 15.66 3.56 9.32
C LEU A 187 16.58 3.40 10.54
N SER A 188 17.25 2.26 10.72
CA SER A 188 17.89 1.92 12.01
C SER A 188 19.40 1.72 11.99
N PHE A 189 19.99 1.25 10.88
CA PHE A 189 21.40 0.79 10.87
C PHE A 189 22.28 1.60 9.92
N ASN A 190 21.73 2.06 8.80
CA ASN A 190 22.34 3.01 7.89
C ASN A 190 21.30 4.09 7.57
N PRO A 191 20.94 4.93 8.57
CA PRO A 191 19.78 5.79 8.46
C PRO A 191 19.96 6.82 7.34
N LYS A 192 19.01 6.81 6.40
CA LYS A 192 18.94 7.84 5.35
C LYS A 192 18.14 9.05 5.84
N THR A 193 18.43 10.21 5.27
CA THR A 193 17.63 11.43 5.43
C THR A 193 16.32 11.33 4.64
N GLN A 194 15.36 12.21 4.92
CA GLN A 194 14.12 12.26 4.14
C GLN A 194 14.40 12.55 2.65
N ALA A 195 15.27 13.51 2.35
CA ALA A 195 15.61 13.87 0.97
C ALA A 195 16.25 12.71 0.19
N GLU A 196 17.13 11.93 0.83
CA GLU A 196 17.70 10.73 0.22
C GLU A 196 16.66 9.65 -0.03
N LEU A 197 15.64 9.52 0.84
CA LEU A 197 14.56 8.56 0.66
C LEU A 197 13.54 9.00 -0.40
N GLU A 198 13.29 10.31 -0.51
CA GLU A 198 12.51 10.91 -1.60
C GLU A 198 13.17 10.66 -2.95
N ASP A 199 14.49 10.92 -3.05
CA ASP A 199 15.26 10.63 -4.26
C ASP A 199 15.25 9.12 -4.58
N LEU A 200 15.45 8.27 -3.58
CA LEU A 200 15.43 6.83 -3.77
C LEU A 200 14.07 6.30 -4.22
N ALA A 201 12.97 6.78 -3.62
CA ALA A 201 11.61 6.38 -4.01
C ALA A 201 11.23 6.87 -5.42
N LEU A 202 11.81 8.01 -5.85
CA LEU A 202 11.56 8.59 -7.17
C LEU A 202 12.44 7.97 -8.27
N ASN A 203 13.75 7.82 -7.99
CA ASN A 203 14.80 7.60 -8.97
C ASN A 203 15.59 6.30 -8.75
N GLY A 204 15.21 5.46 -7.78
CA GLY A 204 15.83 4.15 -7.57
C GLY A 204 15.86 3.32 -8.85
N GLU A 205 17.02 2.72 -9.14
CA GLU A 205 17.28 2.02 -10.41
C GLU A 205 16.38 0.79 -10.64
N SER A 206 15.80 0.23 -9.58
CA SER A 206 14.85 -0.88 -9.62
C SER A 206 13.59 -0.59 -8.80
N ALA A 207 12.52 -1.33 -9.07
CA ALA A 207 11.30 -1.27 -8.25
C ALA A 207 11.58 -1.67 -6.78
N GLY A 208 12.47 -2.65 -6.54
CA GLY A 208 12.91 -3.05 -5.20
C GLY A 208 13.60 -1.92 -4.42
N LEU A 209 14.46 -1.13 -5.09
CA LEU A 209 15.09 0.01 -4.44
C LEU A 209 14.10 1.18 -4.22
N ARG A 210 13.22 1.43 -5.18
CA ARG A 210 12.17 2.45 -5.01
C ARG A 210 11.22 2.11 -3.86
N ILE A 211 10.82 0.84 -3.71
CA ILE A 211 9.97 0.44 -2.57
C ILE A 211 10.72 0.53 -1.24
N ALA A 212 12.03 0.22 -1.20
CA ALA A 212 12.85 0.43 0.00
C ALA A 212 12.86 1.91 0.43
N GLY A 213 13.04 2.81 -0.54
CA GLY A 213 12.94 4.26 -0.34
C GLY A 213 11.55 4.67 0.15
N ALA A 214 10.50 4.19 -0.51
CA ALA A 214 9.12 4.57 -0.22
C ALA A 214 8.65 4.11 1.16
N ILE A 215 8.95 2.87 1.56
CA ILE A 215 8.56 2.36 2.89
C ILE A 215 9.29 3.14 3.98
N ALA A 216 10.61 3.33 3.87
CA ALA A 216 11.35 4.11 4.85
C ALA A 216 10.91 5.59 4.87
N LEU A 217 10.60 6.18 3.70
CA LEU A 217 10.05 7.53 3.59
C LEU A 217 8.70 7.63 4.31
N SER A 218 7.81 6.66 4.09
CA SER A 218 6.49 6.65 4.73
C SER A 218 6.60 6.68 6.27
N SER A 219 7.54 5.94 6.85
CA SER A 219 7.78 5.96 8.30
C SER A 219 8.23 7.33 8.79
N LYS A 220 9.15 8.00 8.06
CA LYS A 220 9.58 9.37 8.42
C LYS A 220 8.44 10.39 8.28
N LEU A 221 7.66 10.30 7.21
CA LEU A 221 6.51 11.18 7.00
C LEU A 221 5.45 10.97 8.08
N ILE A 222 5.21 9.72 8.52
CA ILE A 222 4.32 9.43 9.64
C ILE A 222 4.78 10.14 10.92
N GLU A 223 6.08 10.18 11.20
CA GLU A 223 6.69 10.84 12.37
C GLU A 223 6.85 12.37 12.22
N SER A 224 6.73 12.91 11.01
CA SER A 224 6.85 14.34 10.73
C SER A 224 5.72 15.19 11.32
N ASP A 225 5.89 16.50 11.32
CA ASP A 225 4.87 17.50 11.69
C ASP A 225 3.90 17.85 10.55
N LEU A 226 4.03 17.22 9.38
CA LEU A 226 3.14 17.47 8.24
C LEU A 226 1.69 17.12 8.57
N THR A 227 0.78 18.01 8.19
CA THR A 227 -0.66 17.81 8.32
C THR A 227 -1.22 16.94 7.19
N ALA A 228 -2.46 16.45 7.34
CA ALA A 228 -3.16 15.79 6.24
C ALA A 228 -3.21 16.66 4.98
N GLN A 229 -3.48 17.96 5.15
CA GLN A 229 -3.52 18.93 4.06
C GLN A 229 -2.15 19.09 3.36
N ASP A 230 -1.03 19.02 4.09
CA ASP A 230 0.29 19.11 3.48
C ASP A 230 0.60 17.87 2.63
N LEU A 231 0.22 16.68 3.10
CA LEU A 231 0.35 15.42 2.36
C LEU A 231 -0.56 15.40 1.12
N GLU A 232 -1.82 15.85 1.25
CA GLU A 232 -2.75 15.97 0.12
C GLU A 232 -2.19 16.90 -0.97
N LYS A 233 -1.58 18.04 -0.61
CA LYS A 233 -0.94 18.94 -1.58
C LYS A 233 0.18 18.24 -2.35
N VAL A 234 1.00 17.43 -1.68
CA VAL A 234 2.07 16.68 -2.34
C VAL A 234 1.48 15.66 -3.31
N LEU A 235 0.44 14.92 -2.89
CA LEU A 235 -0.22 13.94 -3.76
C LEU A 235 -0.86 14.59 -4.99
N VAL A 236 -1.57 15.72 -4.82
CA VAL A 236 -2.15 16.48 -5.93
C VAL A 236 -1.07 16.98 -6.89
N ALA A 237 0.02 17.54 -6.37
CA ALA A 237 1.11 18.06 -7.20
C ALA A 237 1.91 16.96 -7.90
N GLY A 238 1.99 15.77 -7.30
CA GLY A 238 2.73 14.64 -7.83
C GLY A 238 1.92 13.72 -8.75
N HIS A 239 0.58 13.78 -8.71
CA HIS A 239 -0.28 12.91 -9.51
C HIS A 239 0.02 13.04 -11.01
N GLY A 240 0.29 11.91 -11.67
CA GLY A 240 0.67 11.84 -13.09
C GLY A 240 2.08 12.37 -13.42
N VAL A 241 2.86 12.79 -12.42
CA VAL A 241 4.21 13.37 -12.59
C VAL A 241 5.30 12.57 -11.87
N LYS A 242 5.00 12.05 -10.67
CA LYS A 242 5.95 11.31 -9.82
C LYS A 242 5.77 9.79 -9.97
N SER A 243 6.78 9.02 -9.55
CA SER A 243 6.70 7.57 -9.53
C SER A 243 5.61 7.09 -8.55
N THR A 244 5.07 5.90 -8.81
CA THR A 244 4.07 5.27 -7.94
C THR A 244 4.62 5.05 -6.53
N GLU A 245 5.88 4.64 -6.39
CA GLU A 245 6.51 4.40 -5.10
C GLU A 245 6.71 5.70 -4.30
N TYR A 246 7.07 6.81 -4.96
CA TYR A 246 7.13 8.12 -4.31
C TYR A 246 5.74 8.51 -3.77
N LEU A 247 4.71 8.42 -4.60
CA LEU A 247 3.34 8.76 -4.18
C LEU A 247 2.81 7.84 -3.08
N TYR A 248 3.13 6.54 -3.14
CA TYR A 248 2.77 5.56 -2.12
C TYR A 248 3.26 5.95 -0.72
N ALA A 249 4.46 6.51 -0.60
CA ALA A 249 4.98 6.95 0.69
C ALA A 249 4.11 8.05 1.35
N TYR A 250 3.65 9.01 0.57
CA TYR A 250 2.77 10.09 1.04
C TYR A 250 1.34 9.60 1.23
N GLU A 251 0.86 8.66 0.41
CA GLU A 251 -0.43 7.99 0.57
C GLU A 251 -0.51 7.27 1.93
N VAL A 252 0.49 6.46 2.27
CA VAL A 252 0.55 5.75 3.56
C VAL A 252 0.61 6.73 4.73
N ALA A 253 1.39 7.81 4.61
CA ALA A 253 1.45 8.83 5.64
C ALA A 253 0.10 9.56 5.79
N LEU A 254 -0.61 9.81 4.69
CA LEU A 254 -1.93 10.43 4.69
C LEU A 254 -2.97 9.52 5.34
N ALA A 255 -2.97 8.23 5.01
CA ALA A 255 -3.81 7.23 5.66
C ALA A 255 -3.62 7.23 7.18
N ASN A 256 -2.37 7.35 7.64
CA ASN A 256 -2.07 7.48 9.06
C ASN A 256 -2.62 8.78 9.69
N ARG A 257 -2.65 9.90 8.95
CA ARG A 257 -3.28 11.14 9.43
C ARG A 257 -4.80 11.02 9.49
N TYR A 258 -5.41 10.34 8.54
CA TYR A 258 -6.84 10.09 8.51
C TYR A 258 -7.32 9.14 9.62
N GLY A 259 -6.49 8.15 9.99
CA GLY A 259 -6.80 7.20 11.07
C GLY A 259 -6.55 7.70 12.50
N LYS A 260 -6.09 8.95 12.68
CA LYS A 260 -5.84 9.57 13.99
C LYS A 260 -6.99 10.52 14.35
#